data_AF-A0AAP4R250-F1
#
_entry.id   AF-A0AAP4R250-F1
#
_cell.length_a   1.000
_cell.length_b   1.000
_cell.length_c   1.000
_cell.angle_alpha   90.00
_cell.angle_beta   90.00
_cell.angle_gamma   90.00
#
_symmetry.space_group_name_H-M   'P 1'
#
loop_
_entity.id
_entity.type
_entity.pdbx_description
1 polymer ?
#
loop_
_entity_poly.entity_id
_entity_poly.type
_entity_poly.pdbx_seq_one_letter_code
_entity_poly.pdbx_strand_id
1 'polypeptide(L)'
;MTASKPERPSAPNRRRFIQRGAALTLSPLVGTLAACGGDGNPTSASSFAATGAADASARSYGIADRSITINVVNAIPSTTLAYGNAASQSGSLPQASQAQVATGQSTAVSASNSWGDCTGSFGLVGGDASFAISYTHPFGSQPTTVSVTPSAGYVSGADAATFPGHDSVANLTLYRGVATANGAWVVPLAQLATPPANNCQDFANSMFGSNVRTAAAIQSAYQSTGPLGYVPPADFTGGQLAGFVAQWVQRWQTGAAYGVLPVADAQLIDALKQYVSGASNAGPLTMWVPQIAWQAGSDPAVFALTGYRAFPFVDAQGNWNTGTLSAFLTLLAAGSHIVAISATSDLPTGVTMQAFDSFMGASGLTTSTDIGNSHYASVLNTTGRYYLSVGSDFAPANCGLILSFLYGRTVNNLLAGAGTYNTFIQLEGWQAGGSRHNADYATYQQTLWNISTYGASAYSEKRATSIFLAPAGWTPQVYQTTRMMPYVGAYAQSNGSPQGWLNTSLVTIPADAPALPSRYVSS
;
A
#
# COMPACT_ATOMS: atom_id res chain seq x y z
N MET A 1 -43.96 -45.88 -41.52
CA MET A 1 -42.62 -45.95 -42.16
C MET A 1 -42.10 -44.52 -42.17
N THR A 2 -40.98 -44.11 -41.56
CA THR A 2 -39.77 -44.74 -41.03
C THR A 2 -39.23 -43.83 -39.92
N ALA A 3 -38.71 -44.40 -38.84
CA ALA A 3 -38.13 -43.69 -37.70
C ALA A 3 -36.66 -43.28 -37.96
N SER A 4 -36.27 -42.08 -37.54
CA SER A 4 -34.87 -41.63 -37.49
C SER A 4 -34.45 -41.32 -36.05
N LYS A 5 -33.31 -41.89 -35.66
CA LYS A 5 -32.64 -41.81 -34.35
C LYS A 5 -32.27 -40.36 -33.93
N PRO A 6 -32.15 -40.07 -32.62
CA PRO A 6 -31.57 -38.82 -32.13
C PRO A 6 -30.04 -38.84 -32.17
N GLU A 7 -29.46 -37.71 -32.58
CA GLU A 7 -28.01 -37.45 -32.63
C GLU A 7 -27.44 -37.14 -31.23
N ARG A 8 -26.21 -37.58 -30.98
CA ARG A 8 -25.45 -37.44 -29.72
C ARG A 8 -24.78 -36.06 -29.68
N PRO A 9 -24.70 -35.37 -28.52
CA PRO A 9 -24.00 -34.08 -28.45
C PRO A 9 -22.48 -34.25 -28.53
N SER A 10 -21.85 -33.40 -29.34
CA SER A 10 -20.39 -33.25 -29.50
C SER A 10 -19.76 -32.59 -28.28
N ALA A 11 -18.65 -33.17 -27.80
CA ALA A 11 -17.85 -32.70 -26.66
C ALA A 11 -17.25 -31.29 -26.90
N PRO A 12 -16.97 -30.52 -25.82
CA PRO A 12 -16.42 -29.17 -25.93
C PRO A 12 -14.92 -29.16 -26.27
N ASN A 13 -14.57 -28.31 -27.23
CA ASN A 13 -13.21 -28.03 -27.69
C ASN A 13 -12.32 -27.45 -26.57
N ARG A 14 -11.30 -28.20 -26.14
CA ARG A 14 -10.13 -27.66 -25.45
C ARG A 14 -9.31 -26.81 -26.41
N ARG A 15 -9.37 -25.48 -26.28
CA ARG A 15 -8.39 -24.59 -26.95
C ARG A 15 -7.13 -24.49 -26.10
N ARG A 16 -6.03 -25.01 -26.65
CA ARG A 16 -4.65 -24.84 -26.17
C ARG A 16 -4.24 -23.38 -26.38
N PHE A 17 -3.75 -22.72 -25.33
CA PHE A 17 -3.03 -21.45 -25.46
C PHE A 17 -1.67 -21.72 -26.11
N ILE A 18 -1.43 -21.10 -27.27
CA ILE A 18 -0.12 -21.06 -27.91
C ILE A 18 0.69 -19.96 -27.21
N GLN A 19 1.69 -20.37 -26.44
CA GLN A 19 2.82 -19.51 -26.07
C GLN A 19 3.58 -19.14 -27.34
N ARG A 20 3.55 -17.87 -27.74
CA ARG A 20 4.58 -17.26 -28.57
C ARG A 20 4.95 -15.92 -27.95
N GLY A 21 6.07 -15.93 -27.23
CA GLY A 21 6.77 -14.73 -26.81
C GLY A 21 7.39 -14.06 -28.03
N ALA A 22 7.08 -12.79 -28.23
CA ALA A 22 7.93 -11.88 -28.96
C ALA A 22 8.65 -11.02 -27.92
N ALA A 23 9.93 -11.31 -27.71
CA ALA A 23 10.83 -10.46 -26.95
C ALA A 23 11.09 -9.18 -27.77
N LEU A 24 10.48 -8.07 -27.37
CA LEU A 24 10.92 -6.73 -27.75
C LEU A 24 11.87 -6.25 -26.66
N THR A 25 13.16 -6.36 -26.95
CA THR A 25 14.25 -5.80 -26.15
C THR A 25 14.15 -4.27 -26.14
N LEU A 26 13.68 -3.70 -25.03
CA LEU A 26 13.85 -2.28 -24.72
C LEU A 26 15.02 -2.15 -23.74
N SER A 27 16.15 -1.69 -24.25
CA SER A 27 17.31 -1.29 -23.45
C SER A 27 16.93 -0.09 -22.55
N PRO A 28 17.20 -0.10 -21.25
CA PRO A 28 17.09 1.09 -20.43
C PRO A 28 18.34 1.97 -20.65
N LEU A 29 18.13 3.12 -21.29
CA LEU A 29 19.09 4.21 -21.29
C LEU A 29 19.07 4.82 -19.87
N VAL A 30 20.01 4.40 -19.01
CA VAL A 30 20.23 5.00 -17.70
C VAL A 30 20.93 6.35 -17.93
N GLY A 31 20.14 7.41 -17.93
CA GLY A 31 20.62 8.80 -17.91
C GLY A 31 20.51 9.37 -16.50
N THR A 32 21.66 9.64 -15.90
CA THR A 32 21.89 10.42 -14.69
C THR A 32 21.04 11.71 -14.61
N LEU A 33 20.34 11.92 -13.49
CA LEU A 33 20.04 13.26 -12.99
C LEU A 33 20.29 13.33 -11.49
N ALA A 34 21.40 13.97 -11.15
CA ALA A 34 21.72 14.49 -9.83
C ALA A 34 21.23 15.95 -9.72
N ALA A 35 20.74 16.28 -8.51
CA ALA A 35 20.72 17.58 -7.86
C ALA A 35 19.82 18.71 -8.40
N CYS A 36 19.13 19.38 -7.44
CA CYS A 36 18.83 20.82 -7.24
C CYS A 36 17.63 20.92 -6.27
N GLY A 37 17.62 21.50 -5.06
CA GLY A 37 18.51 22.25 -4.15
C GLY A 37 17.77 22.32 -2.77
N GLY A 38 18.42 22.34 -1.61
CA GLY A 38 19.03 23.50 -0.90
C GLY A 38 17.93 24.28 -0.13
N ASP A 39 18.00 24.66 1.16
CA ASP A 39 19.00 24.69 2.23
C ASP A 39 18.25 24.68 3.58
N GLY A 40 18.79 24.01 4.60
CA GLY A 40 18.21 24.03 5.95
C GLY A 40 19.01 23.20 6.94
N ASN A 41 19.67 23.88 7.87
CA ASN A 41 20.56 23.36 8.90
C ASN A 41 19.98 22.12 9.65
N PRO A 42 20.71 20.99 9.78
CA PRO A 42 20.17 19.79 10.42
C PRO A 42 20.23 19.89 11.95
N THR A 43 19.09 20.04 12.60
CA THR A 43 18.97 19.81 14.04
C THR A 43 18.59 18.36 14.33
N SER A 44 19.62 17.60 14.72
CA SER A 44 19.60 16.54 15.74
C SER A 44 18.54 15.42 15.65
N ALA A 45 18.62 14.60 14.60
CA ALA A 45 18.35 13.14 14.64
C ALA A 45 18.74 12.45 13.32
N SER A 46 19.98 12.67 12.84
CA SER A 46 20.51 11.94 11.67
C SER A 46 22.04 12.09 11.57
N SER A 47 22.75 11.83 12.66
CA SER A 47 24.22 11.83 12.68
C SER A 47 24.76 10.48 13.13
N PHE A 48 24.58 9.47 12.28
CA PHE A 48 25.50 8.33 12.22
C PHE A 48 25.92 8.13 10.76
N ALA A 49 26.40 9.21 10.16
CA ALA A 49 27.28 9.12 9.01
C ALA A 49 28.66 8.70 9.54
N ALA A 50 29.18 7.60 9.02
CA ALA A 50 30.54 7.16 9.27
C ALA A 50 31.51 8.33 9.00
N THR A 51 32.20 8.78 10.04
CA THR A 51 33.42 9.58 9.88
C THR A 51 34.47 8.66 9.25
N GLY A 52 34.57 8.69 7.91
CA GLY A 52 35.55 7.88 7.19
C GLY A 52 35.39 7.81 5.67
N ALA A 53 34.81 8.82 5.01
CA ALA A 53 34.70 8.84 3.55
C ALA A 53 35.14 10.20 2.98
N ALA A 54 36.44 10.42 2.90
CA ALA A 54 37.04 11.45 2.07
C ALA A 54 38.48 11.07 1.69
N ASP A 55 38.62 10.08 0.80
CA ASP A 55 39.69 10.09 -0.21
C ASP A 55 39.28 9.19 -1.39
N ALA A 56 38.58 9.80 -2.34
CA ALA A 56 38.24 9.16 -3.61
C ALA A 56 39.43 9.29 -4.58
N SER A 57 40.49 8.52 -4.33
CA SER A 57 41.39 8.13 -5.41
C SER A 57 40.82 6.88 -6.08
N ALA A 58 40.59 6.98 -7.39
CA ALA A 58 40.12 5.88 -8.22
C ALA A 58 41.14 4.73 -8.20
N ARG A 59 41.03 3.84 -7.22
CA ARG A 59 41.67 2.53 -7.27
C ARG A 59 40.89 1.69 -8.26
N SER A 60 41.56 1.33 -9.35
CA SER A 60 41.16 0.20 -10.18
C SER A 60 41.20 -1.05 -9.31
N TYR A 61 40.07 -1.39 -8.68
CA TYR A 61 39.90 -2.69 -8.06
C TYR A 61 39.82 -3.70 -9.19
N GLY A 62 40.82 -4.58 -9.25
CA GLY A 62 40.80 -5.70 -10.17
C GLY A 62 39.58 -6.59 -9.91
N ILE A 63 39.19 -7.36 -10.93
CA ILE A 63 38.10 -8.35 -10.89
C ILE A 63 38.30 -9.41 -9.78
N ALA A 64 39.49 -9.46 -9.18
CA ALA A 64 39.90 -10.31 -8.07
C ALA A 64 39.92 -9.49 -6.77
N ASP A 65 38.78 -9.48 -6.08
CA ASP A 65 38.59 -9.31 -4.64
C ASP A 65 37.09 -9.10 -4.39
N ARG A 66 36.52 -9.93 -3.51
CA ARG A 66 35.12 -9.85 -3.10
C ARG A 66 35.10 -9.65 -1.60
N SER A 67 34.54 -8.54 -1.16
CA SER A 67 34.30 -8.30 0.25
C SER A 67 32.82 -8.10 0.49
N ILE A 68 32.36 -8.58 1.64
CA ILE A 68 31.03 -8.29 2.15
C ILE A 68 31.17 -7.72 3.55
N THR A 69 30.49 -6.62 3.80
CA THR A 69 30.28 -6.04 5.12
C THR A 69 28.79 -6.03 5.42
N ILE A 70 28.42 -6.63 6.55
CA ILE A 70 27.04 -6.64 7.03
C ILE A 70 27.01 -5.82 8.32
N ASN A 71 26.46 -4.62 8.25
CA ASN A 71 26.21 -3.77 9.40
C ASN A 71 24.91 -4.21 10.06
N VAL A 72 24.94 -4.58 11.33
CA VAL A 72 23.76 -5.04 12.07
C VAL A 72 23.51 -4.12 13.24
N VAL A 73 22.33 -3.51 13.26
CA VAL A 73 21.83 -2.67 14.36
C VAL A 73 20.90 -3.50 15.26
N ASN A 74 21.13 -3.48 16.56
CA ASN A 74 20.23 -4.08 17.55
C ASN A 74 19.20 -3.05 18.05
N ALA A 75 17.97 -3.10 17.56
CA ALA A 75 16.87 -2.24 18.02
C ALA A 75 15.98 -2.90 19.08
N ILE A 76 16.39 -4.02 19.67
CA ILE A 76 15.61 -4.76 20.66
C ILE A 76 15.78 -4.10 22.04
N PRO A 77 14.69 -3.62 22.68
CA PRO A 77 14.79 -2.96 23.98
C PRO A 77 15.36 -3.88 25.07
N SER A 78 16.34 -3.38 25.81
CA SER A 78 16.94 -4.04 26.99
C SER A 78 17.56 -5.42 26.72
N THR A 79 17.93 -5.72 25.47
CA THR A 79 18.57 -6.98 25.07
C THR A 79 19.94 -6.72 24.47
N THR A 80 20.95 -7.45 24.93
CA THR A 80 22.28 -7.48 24.31
C THR A 80 22.41 -8.76 23.49
N LEU A 81 22.83 -8.64 22.23
CA LEU A 81 23.05 -9.76 21.33
C LEU A 81 24.54 -10.11 21.29
N ALA A 82 24.87 -11.40 21.39
CA ALA A 82 26.22 -11.93 21.27
C ALA A 82 26.42 -12.55 19.88
N TYR A 83 27.55 -12.23 19.26
CA TYR A 83 28.01 -12.83 18.02
C TYR A 83 28.48 -14.27 18.24
N GLY A 84 28.10 -15.18 17.36
CA GLY A 84 28.54 -16.57 17.42
C GLY A 84 28.19 -17.36 16.16
N ASN A 85 28.42 -18.67 16.18
CA ASN A 85 28.03 -19.60 15.11
C ASN A 85 28.52 -19.18 13.70
N ALA A 86 29.69 -18.55 13.63
CA ALA A 86 30.33 -18.16 12.38
C ALA A 86 30.69 -19.41 11.56
N ALA A 87 30.31 -19.43 10.29
CA ALA A 87 30.68 -20.47 9.35
C ALA A 87 30.98 -19.84 7.98
N SER A 88 31.98 -20.40 7.28
CA SER A 88 32.28 -20.06 5.90
C SER A 88 32.14 -21.31 5.04
N GLN A 89 31.47 -21.14 3.90
CA GLN A 89 31.40 -22.13 2.83
C GLN A 89 32.42 -21.79 1.74
N SER A 90 32.65 -20.50 1.50
CA SER A 90 33.65 -19.97 0.58
C SER A 90 34.08 -18.57 1.03
N GLY A 91 35.39 -18.30 1.03
CA GLY A 91 35.97 -17.07 1.59
C GLY A 91 36.38 -17.21 3.05
N SER A 92 36.80 -16.09 3.65
CA SER A 92 37.21 -16.03 5.05
C SER A 92 36.04 -16.26 6.01
N LEU A 93 36.34 -16.77 7.21
CA LEU A 93 35.34 -16.89 8.28
C LEU A 93 34.85 -15.49 8.66
N PRO A 94 33.53 -15.21 8.68
CA PRO A 94 33.04 -13.88 9.01
C PRO A 94 33.54 -13.47 10.40
N GLN A 95 33.93 -12.19 10.54
CA GLN A 95 34.42 -11.63 11.79
C GLN A 95 33.60 -10.40 12.17
N ALA A 96 33.14 -10.34 13.41
CA ALA A 96 32.44 -9.17 13.94
C ALA A 96 33.45 -8.17 14.53
N SER A 97 33.20 -6.88 14.31
CA SER A 97 33.96 -5.79 14.93
C SER A 97 33.78 -5.75 16.46
N GLN A 98 32.70 -6.32 16.97
CA GLN A 98 32.45 -6.50 18.40
C GLN A 98 31.66 -7.79 18.66
N ALA A 99 32.00 -8.47 19.77
CA ALA A 99 31.37 -9.74 20.14
C ALA A 99 29.99 -9.57 20.79
N GLN A 100 29.67 -8.38 21.28
CA GLN A 100 28.40 -8.06 21.93
C GLN A 100 27.83 -6.75 21.38
N VAL A 101 26.52 -6.70 21.18
CA VAL A 101 25.79 -5.58 20.59
C VAL A 101 24.63 -5.23 21.51
N ALA A 102 24.80 -4.19 22.33
CA ALA A 102 23.74 -3.68 23.20
C ALA A 102 22.63 -3.01 22.38
N THR A 103 21.47 -2.75 23.01
CA THR A 103 20.38 -1.98 22.40
C THR A 103 20.88 -0.64 21.87
N GLY A 104 20.51 -0.30 20.63
CA GLY A 104 20.89 0.92 19.93
C GLY A 104 22.32 0.92 19.38
N GLN A 105 23.11 -0.13 19.63
CA GLN A 105 24.46 -0.29 19.08
C GLN A 105 24.44 -1.07 17.77
N SER A 106 25.53 -0.97 17.01
CA SER A 106 25.73 -1.67 15.74
C SER A 106 27.07 -2.38 15.67
N THR A 107 27.12 -3.55 15.04
CA THR A 107 28.36 -4.25 14.71
C THR A 107 28.51 -4.38 13.20
N ALA A 108 29.74 -4.30 12.70
CA ALA A 108 30.06 -4.70 11.33
C ALA A 108 30.55 -6.14 11.35
N VAL A 109 30.02 -6.99 10.47
CA VAL A 109 30.51 -8.36 10.25
C VAL A 109 31.06 -8.43 8.83
N SER A 110 32.35 -8.77 8.72
CA SER A 110 33.05 -8.76 7.42
C SER A 110 33.58 -10.13 7.05
N ALA A 111 33.51 -10.45 5.77
CA ALA A 111 34.15 -11.62 5.15
C ALA A 111 34.63 -11.26 3.75
N SER A 112 35.61 -12.00 3.24
CA SER A 112 36.20 -11.74 1.94
C SER A 112 36.69 -13.00 1.23
N ASN A 113 36.70 -12.96 -0.09
CA ASN A 113 37.34 -13.96 -0.93
C ASN A 113 38.00 -13.29 -2.15
N SER A 114 39.29 -13.50 -2.33
CA SER A 114 40.03 -12.90 -3.44
C SER A 114 39.77 -13.57 -4.79
N TRP A 115 39.38 -14.84 -4.80
CA TRP A 115 39.36 -15.67 -6.01
C TRP A 115 38.11 -16.57 -6.12
N GLY A 116 36.96 -16.08 -5.66
CA GLY A 116 35.70 -16.81 -5.78
C GLY A 116 34.54 -16.13 -5.05
N ASP A 117 33.46 -16.88 -4.86
CA ASP A 117 32.29 -16.44 -4.10
C ASP A 117 32.65 -16.18 -2.63
N CYS A 118 32.01 -15.22 -1.98
CA CYS A 118 32.07 -15.05 -0.52
C CYS A 118 30.73 -15.46 0.07
N THR A 119 30.68 -16.65 0.67
CA THR A 119 29.43 -17.27 1.17
C THR A 119 29.64 -17.83 2.56
N GLY A 120 28.76 -17.46 3.48
CA GLY A 120 28.85 -17.89 4.85
C GLY A 120 27.63 -17.49 5.68
N SER A 121 27.76 -17.69 6.98
CA SER A 121 26.71 -17.39 7.95
C SER A 121 27.28 -17.05 9.31
N PHE A 122 26.47 -16.42 10.14
CA PHE A 122 26.73 -16.19 11.55
C PHE A 122 25.42 -16.05 12.33
N GLY A 123 25.50 -16.13 13.64
CA GLY A 123 24.38 -15.96 14.56
C GLY A 123 24.54 -14.74 15.46
N LEU A 124 23.41 -14.14 15.82
CA LEU A 124 23.30 -13.17 16.90
C LEU A 124 22.25 -13.66 17.90
N VAL A 125 22.64 -13.86 19.15
CA VAL A 125 21.79 -14.47 20.20
C VAL A 125 21.81 -13.67 21.50
N GLY A 126 20.67 -13.53 22.16
CA GLY A 126 20.58 -12.86 23.46
C GLY A 126 19.20 -12.99 24.08
N GLY A 127 19.12 -13.49 25.33
CA GLY A 127 17.84 -13.84 25.95
C GLY A 127 17.10 -14.92 25.14
N ASP A 128 15.86 -14.64 24.74
CA ASP A 128 15.03 -15.45 23.83
C ASP A 128 15.17 -15.04 22.35
N ALA A 129 15.96 -14.01 22.05
CA ALA A 129 16.24 -13.57 20.69
C ALA A 129 17.34 -14.41 20.04
N SER A 130 17.08 -14.90 18.83
CA SER A 130 18.08 -15.57 17.99
C SER A 130 17.88 -15.18 16.53
N PHE A 131 18.95 -14.79 15.86
CA PHE A 131 18.96 -14.47 14.43
C PHE A 131 20.05 -15.29 13.76
N ALA A 132 19.68 -16.12 12.80
CA ALA A 132 20.62 -16.76 11.89
C ALA A 132 20.72 -15.92 10.62
N ILE A 133 21.91 -15.37 10.36
CA ILE A 133 22.20 -14.54 9.18
C ILE A 133 23.04 -15.38 8.22
N SER A 134 22.60 -15.49 6.98
CA SER A 134 23.37 -16.09 5.88
C SER A 134 23.51 -15.11 4.74
N TYR A 135 24.64 -15.17 4.05
CA TYR A 135 24.95 -14.31 2.92
C TYR A 135 25.60 -15.09 1.79
N THR A 136 25.38 -14.58 0.58
CA THR A 136 26.01 -15.08 -0.64
C THR A 136 26.39 -13.88 -1.48
N HIS A 137 27.69 -13.70 -1.70
CA HIS A 137 28.26 -12.73 -2.63
C HIS A 137 28.92 -13.50 -3.79
N PRO A 138 28.21 -13.67 -4.93
CA PRO A 138 28.72 -14.48 -6.02
C PRO A 138 29.91 -13.85 -6.74
N PHE A 139 30.76 -14.69 -7.30
CA PHE A 139 31.78 -14.29 -8.26
C PHE A 139 31.10 -13.81 -9.55
N GLY A 140 31.54 -12.64 -10.04
CA GLY A 140 30.97 -12.01 -11.24
C GLY A 140 30.09 -10.80 -10.92
N SER A 141 29.14 -10.48 -11.80
CA SER A 141 28.33 -9.25 -11.70
C SER A 141 27.01 -9.43 -10.93
N GLN A 142 26.75 -10.64 -10.40
CA GLN A 142 25.52 -10.90 -9.67
C GLN A 142 25.55 -10.19 -8.31
N PRO A 143 24.41 -9.66 -7.84
CA PRO A 143 24.36 -8.94 -6.58
C PRO A 143 24.49 -9.90 -5.38
N THR A 144 24.95 -9.36 -4.26
CA THR A 144 24.94 -10.05 -2.97
C THR A 144 23.52 -10.19 -2.45
N THR A 145 23.23 -11.32 -1.83
CA THR A 145 22.01 -11.57 -1.06
C THR A 145 22.34 -11.81 0.41
N VAL A 146 21.55 -11.23 1.31
CA VAL A 146 21.62 -11.49 2.75
C VAL A 146 20.24 -11.89 3.22
N SER A 147 20.14 -13.00 3.95
CA SER A 147 18.89 -13.49 4.52
C SER A 147 19.03 -13.65 6.03
N VAL A 148 17.97 -13.31 6.75
CA VAL A 148 17.90 -13.43 8.21
C VAL A 148 16.74 -14.35 8.56
N THR A 149 17.02 -15.35 9.38
CA THR A 149 16.00 -16.21 9.99
C THR A 149 15.92 -15.87 11.49
N PRO A 150 14.94 -15.05 11.90
CA PRO A 150 14.72 -14.72 13.31
C PRO A 150 13.99 -15.86 14.04
N SER A 151 14.16 -15.94 15.36
CA SER A 151 13.28 -16.70 16.25
C SER A 151 11.88 -16.09 16.30
N ALA A 152 10.89 -16.86 16.75
CA ALA A 152 9.53 -16.37 16.94
C ALA A 152 9.52 -15.12 17.86
N GLY A 153 8.72 -14.11 17.52
CA GLY A 153 8.69 -12.84 18.24
C GLY A 153 9.66 -11.77 17.70
N TYR A 154 10.45 -12.09 16.68
CA TYR A 154 11.49 -11.21 16.16
C TYR A 154 11.40 -11.03 14.64
N VAL A 155 11.84 -9.87 14.16
CA VAL A 155 11.80 -9.48 12.74
C VAL A 155 13.09 -8.74 12.38
N SER A 156 13.54 -8.86 11.14
CA SER A 156 14.67 -8.10 10.62
C SER A 156 14.22 -7.14 9.52
N GLY A 157 14.80 -5.95 9.52
CA GLY A 157 14.80 -4.98 8.44
C GLY A 157 16.09 -5.04 7.62
N ALA A 158 16.02 -4.54 6.39
CA ALA A 158 17.14 -4.43 5.47
C ALA A 158 16.96 -3.17 4.60
N ASP A 159 18.05 -2.50 4.24
CA ASP A 159 18.02 -1.29 3.42
C ASP A 159 17.89 -1.55 1.91
N ALA A 160 18.14 -2.78 1.46
CA ALA A 160 17.92 -3.23 0.10
C ALA A 160 17.54 -4.71 0.01
N ALA A 161 16.88 -5.10 -1.09
CA ALA A 161 16.58 -6.50 -1.39
C ALA A 161 17.83 -7.30 -1.81
N THR A 162 18.76 -6.64 -2.48
CA THR A 162 20.05 -7.19 -2.95
C THR A 162 21.09 -6.08 -2.95
N PHE A 163 22.36 -6.43 -2.79
CA PHE A 163 23.45 -5.47 -2.58
C PHE A 163 24.46 -5.57 -3.74
N PRO A 164 24.52 -4.59 -4.66
CA PRO A 164 25.42 -4.64 -5.79
C PRO A 164 26.85 -4.26 -5.41
N GLY A 165 27.81 -4.58 -6.29
CA GLY A 165 29.21 -4.15 -6.16
C GLY A 165 30.15 -5.24 -5.67
N HIS A 166 31.45 -5.02 -5.86
CA HIS A 166 32.50 -5.95 -5.44
C HIS A 166 32.74 -5.91 -3.92
N ASP A 167 32.63 -4.72 -3.33
CA ASP A 167 32.64 -4.47 -1.89
C ASP A 167 31.20 -4.22 -1.43
N SER A 168 30.46 -5.31 -1.26
CA SER A 168 29.04 -5.25 -0.94
C SER A 168 28.83 -4.83 0.53
N VAL A 169 27.98 -3.85 0.76
CA VAL A 169 27.59 -3.41 2.11
C VAL A 169 26.09 -3.60 2.29
N ALA A 170 25.71 -4.40 3.29
CA ALA A 170 24.34 -4.62 3.70
C ALA A 170 24.08 -3.97 5.06
N ASN A 171 22.96 -3.28 5.22
CA ASN A 171 22.55 -2.72 6.51
C ASN A 171 21.28 -3.42 6.99
N LEU A 172 21.38 -4.06 8.15
CA LEU A 172 20.29 -4.82 8.77
C LEU A 172 19.92 -4.18 10.11
N THR A 173 18.62 -4.17 10.41
CA THR A 173 18.13 -3.79 11.74
C THR A 173 17.34 -4.95 12.33
N LEU A 174 17.60 -5.27 13.60
CA LEU A 174 16.94 -6.38 14.30
C LEU A 174 15.93 -5.84 15.31
N TYR A 175 14.71 -6.34 15.26
CA TYR A 175 13.58 -5.84 16.05
C TYR A 175 12.95 -6.95 16.88
N ARG A 176 12.41 -6.54 18.04
CA ARG A 176 11.30 -7.28 18.66
C ARG A 176 10.05 -6.99 17.85
N GLY A 177 9.47 -8.03 17.26
CA GLY A 177 8.29 -7.91 16.41
C GLY A 177 7.04 -7.56 17.20
N VAL A 178 6.07 -6.94 16.53
CA VAL A 178 4.70 -6.76 17.00
C VAL A 178 3.86 -7.91 16.45
N ALA A 179 3.15 -8.61 17.33
CA ALA A 179 2.30 -9.73 16.94
C ALA A 179 1.10 -9.23 16.14
N THR A 180 0.78 -9.89 15.03
CA THR A 180 -0.49 -9.71 14.32
C THR A 180 -1.54 -10.67 14.87
N ALA A 181 -2.82 -10.43 14.55
CA ALA A 181 -3.92 -11.30 14.96
C ALA A 181 -3.78 -12.75 14.45
N ASN A 182 -2.96 -12.98 13.41
CA ASN A 182 -2.73 -14.29 12.80
C ASN A 182 -1.43 -14.97 13.23
N GLY A 183 -0.78 -14.47 14.29
CA GLY A 183 0.47 -15.04 14.79
C GLY A 183 1.69 -14.77 13.88
N ALA A 184 1.58 -13.82 12.95
CA ALA A 184 2.74 -13.26 12.25
C ALA A 184 3.37 -12.13 13.09
N TRP A 185 4.55 -11.67 12.68
CA TRP A 185 5.27 -10.60 13.35
C TRP A 185 5.66 -9.52 12.36
N VAL A 186 5.45 -8.27 12.73
CA VAL A 186 5.80 -7.10 11.92
C VAL A 186 6.74 -6.18 12.67
N VAL A 187 7.44 -5.32 11.94
CA VAL A 187 8.37 -4.35 12.54
C VAL A 187 7.58 -3.36 13.42
N PRO A 188 8.09 -2.96 14.60
CA PRO A 188 7.53 -1.86 15.35
C PRO A 188 7.79 -0.53 14.63
N LEU A 189 6.77 0.28 14.43
CA LEU A 189 6.89 1.56 13.75
C LEU A 189 7.56 2.60 14.66
N ALA A 190 8.77 3.03 14.28
CA ALA A 190 9.59 3.95 15.06
C ALA A 190 9.03 5.37 15.12
N GLN A 191 8.10 5.75 14.23
CA GLN A 191 7.37 7.02 14.34
C GLN A 191 6.48 7.10 15.57
N LEU A 192 6.12 5.94 16.14
CA LEU A 192 5.33 5.84 17.37
C LEU A 192 6.20 5.79 18.63
N ALA A 193 7.53 5.76 18.47
CA ALA A 193 8.47 5.76 19.57
C ALA A 193 8.73 7.18 20.11
N THR A 194 9.37 7.24 21.27
CA THR A 194 9.81 8.50 21.89
C THR A 194 11.32 8.46 22.12
N PRO A 195 12.12 9.29 21.43
CA PRO A 195 11.73 10.21 20.35
C PRO A 195 11.33 9.44 19.07
N PRO A 196 10.50 10.05 18.19
CA PRO A 196 10.12 9.43 16.93
C PRO A 196 11.30 9.33 15.96
N ALA A 197 11.33 8.27 15.16
CA ALA A 197 12.32 8.06 14.11
C ALA A 197 11.68 7.47 12.85
N ASN A 198 12.38 7.51 11.72
CA ASN A 198 11.91 6.93 10.47
C ASN A 198 12.48 5.52 10.26
N ASN A 199 11.61 4.51 10.27
CA ASN A 199 11.89 3.15 9.80
C ASN A 199 10.79 2.64 8.85
N CYS A 200 10.13 3.55 8.12
CA CYS A 200 8.98 3.22 7.27
C CYS A 200 9.31 2.17 6.20
N GLN A 201 10.54 2.14 5.70
CA GLN A 201 11.00 1.12 4.76
C GLN A 201 10.86 -0.30 5.35
N ASP A 202 11.48 -0.53 6.52
CA ASP A 202 11.43 -1.82 7.22
C ASP A 202 10.01 -2.17 7.63
N PHE A 203 9.25 -1.18 8.09
CA PHE A 203 7.84 -1.35 8.44
C PHE A 203 7.00 -1.81 7.25
N ALA A 204 7.04 -1.09 6.14
CA ALA A 204 6.30 -1.42 4.91
C ALA A 204 6.73 -2.77 4.33
N ASN A 205 8.03 -3.06 4.32
CA ASN A 205 8.55 -4.35 3.87
C ASN A 205 8.07 -5.51 4.74
N SER A 206 7.97 -5.32 6.06
CA SER A 206 7.50 -6.37 6.98
C SER A 206 6.04 -6.77 6.76
N MET A 207 5.22 -5.91 6.16
CA MET A 207 3.83 -6.25 5.80
C MET A 207 3.76 -7.39 4.77
N PHE A 208 4.81 -7.58 3.97
CA PHE A 208 4.89 -8.66 2.98
C PHE A 208 5.51 -9.95 3.54
N GLY A 209 5.70 -10.02 4.85
CA GLY A 209 6.09 -11.24 5.55
C GLY A 209 5.03 -12.34 5.45
N SER A 210 5.47 -13.58 5.68
CA SER A 210 4.56 -14.73 5.68
C SER A 210 3.45 -14.57 6.72
N ASN A 211 2.23 -14.99 6.37
CA ASN A 211 1.04 -14.99 7.24
C ASN A 211 0.50 -13.61 7.69
N VAL A 212 1.07 -12.49 7.22
CA VAL A 212 0.59 -11.14 7.60
C VAL A 212 -0.72 -10.78 6.88
N ARG A 213 -0.79 -10.97 5.56
CA ARG A 213 -1.86 -10.45 4.68
C ARG A 213 -2.70 -11.58 4.06
N THR A 214 -3.18 -12.49 4.91
CA THR A 214 -3.91 -13.69 4.48
C THR A 214 -5.42 -13.47 4.43
N ALA A 215 -6.15 -14.34 3.71
CA ALA A 215 -7.61 -14.33 3.73
C ALA A 215 -8.18 -14.53 5.15
N ALA A 216 -7.53 -15.36 5.98
CA ALA A 216 -7.89 -15.56 7.38
C ALA A 216 -7.77 -14.26 8.20
N ALA A 217 -6.79 -13.41 7.91
CA ALA A 217 -6.65 -12.08 8.53
C ALA A 217 -7.88 -11.20 8.29
N ILE A 218 -8.38 -11.26 7.06
CA ILE A 218 -9.50 -10.43 6.60
C ILE A 218 -10.82 -11.00 7.12
N GLN A 219 -10.98 -12.33 7.05
CA GLN A 219 -12.18 -13.03 7.52
C GLN A 219 -12.38 -12.88 9.03
N SER A 220 -11.31 -12.81 9.83
CA SER A 220 -11.42 -12.55 11.27
C SER A 220 -11.88 -11.12 11.60
N ALA A 221 -11.79 -10.19 10.65
CA ALA A 221 -12.26 -8.82 10.78
C ALA A 221 -13.72 -8.64 10.30
N TYR A 222 -14.40 -9.71 9.86
CA TYR A 222 -15.80 -9.63 9.43
C TYR A 222 -16.69 -9.26 10.61
N GLN A 223 -17.33 -8.11 10.50
CA GLN A 223 -18.25 -7.60 11.50
C GLN A 223 -19.23 -6.62 10.87
N SER A 224 -20.28 -6.29 11.60
CA SER A 224 -21.19 -5.19 11.25
C SER A 224 -20.55 -3.83 11.50
N THR A 225 -21.20 -2.76 11.03
CA THR A 225 -20.85 -1.38 11.39
C THR A 225 -20.51 -1.25 12.88
N GLY A 226 -19.28 -0.85 13.19
CA GLY A 226 -18.80 -0.66 14.55
C GLY A 226 -19.32 0.62 15.19
N PRO A 227 -18.95 0.89 16.47
CA PRO A 227 -19.39 2.08 17.20
C PRO A 227 -18.96 3.40 16.53
N LEU A 228 -17.90 3.36 15.72
CA LEU A 228 -17.41 4.51 14.95
C LEU A 228 -18.24 4.81 13.69
N GLY A 229 -19.26 4.00 13.38
CA GLY A 229 -20.17 4.23 12.26
C GLY A 229 -19.71 3.71 10.90
N TYR A 230 -18.68 2.86 10.89
CA TYR A 230 -18.20 2.11 9.73
C TYR A 230 -17.73 0.71 10.16
N VAL A 231 -17.59 -0.24 9.23
CA VAL A 231 -16.97 -1.55 9.48
C VAL A 231 -15.46 -1.34 9.64
N PRO A 232 -14.88 -1.64 10.81
CA PRO A 232 -13.44 -1.50 11.01
C PRO A 232 -12.66 -2.37 10.02
N PRO A 233 -11.53 -1.87 9.51
CA PRO A 233 -10.71 -2.63 8.57
C PRO A 233 -10.03 -3.83 9.24
N ALA A 234 -9.60 -4.79 8.42
CA ALA A 234 -8.63 -5.78 8.86
C ALA A 234 -7.27 -5.10 9.02
N ASP A 235 -6.66 -5.21 10.20
CA ASP A 235 -5.38 -4.60 10.52
C ASP A 235 -4.24 -5.60 10.36
N PHE A 236 -3.30 -5.32 9.47
CA PHE A 236 -2.11 -6.16 9.23
C PHE A 236 -0.91 -5.78 10.09
N THR A 237 -1.00 -4.66 10.81
CA THR A 237 0.12 -4.03 11.51
C THR A 237 0.28 -4.46 12.96
N GLY A 238 -0.60 -5.33 13.45
CA GLY A 238 -0.62 -5.74 14.85
C GLY A 238 -1.06 -4.64 15.81
N GLY A 239 -2.02 -3.80 15.40
CA GLY A 239 -2.58 -2.73 16.23
C GLY A 239 -1.91 -1.36 16.05
N GLN A 240 -0.91 -1.25 15.18
CA GLN A 240 -0.15 -0.01 14.97
C GLN A 240 -0.85 0.97 14.00
N LEU A 241 -1.86 0.50 13.25
CA LEU A 241 -2.58 1.28 12.24
C LEU A 241 -3.21 2.54 12.82
N ALA A 242 -3.91 2.40 13.95
CA ALA A 242 -4.50 3.54 14.65
C ALA A 242 -3.44 4.57 15.09
N GLY A 243 -2.26 4.09 15.49
CA GLY A 243 -1.16 4.93 15.95
C GLY A 243 -0.61 5.83 14.85
N PHE A 244 -0.31 5.28 13.66
CA PHE A 244 0.21 6.12 12.57
C PHE A 244 -0.86 6.97 11.92
N VAL A 245 -2.12 6.49 11.86
CA VAL A 245 -3.25 7.33 11.42
C VAL A 245 -3.41 8.54 12.35
N ALA A 246 -3.19 8.38 13.66
CA ALA A 246 -3.22 9.52 14.57
C ALA A 246 -2.13 10.56 14.23
N GLN A 247 -0.95 10.14 13.77
CA GLN A 247 0.10 11.08 13.30
C GLN A 247 -0.37 11.84 12.04
N TRP A 248 -1.06 11.18 11.10
CA TRP A 248 -1.65 11.83 9.93
C TRP A 248 -2.76 12.82 10.32
N VAL A 249 -3.60 12.48 11.30
CA VAL A 249 -4.62 13.40 11.86
C VAL A 249 -3.95 14.62 12.49
N GLN A 250 -2.87 14.42 13.27
CA GLN A 250 -2.12 15.53 13.84
C GLN A 250 -1.55 16.45 12.76
N ARG A 251 -0.96 15.90 11.70
CA ARG A 251 -0.52 16.70 10.54
C ARG A 251 -1.67 17.48 9.92
N TRP A 252 -2.82 16.84 9.70
CA TRP A 252 -3.98 17.52 9.13
C TRP A 252 -4.41 18.73 9.97
N GLN A 253 -4.44 18.59 11.30
CA GLN A 253 -4.91 19.64 12.20
C GLN A 253 -3.90 20.77 12.36
N THR A 254 -2.63 20.44 12.53
CA THR A 254 -1.57 21.38 12.92
C THR A 254 -0.72 21.87 11.74
N GLY A 255 -0.83 21.22 10.58
CA GLY A 255 -0.09 21.56 9.37
C GLY A 255 1.43 21.46 9.56
N ALA A 256 2.16 22.42 8.99
CA ALA A 256 3.62 22.46 8.98
C ALA A 256 4.27 22.41 10.38
N ALA A 257 3.55 22.81 11.44
CA ALA A 257 4.05 22.78 12.82
C ALA A 257 4.32 21.34 13.32
N TYR A 258 3.73 20.33 12.70
CA TYR A 258 3.94 18.93 13.04
C TYR A 258 4.91 18.26 12.07
N GLY A 259 6.14 18.08 12.55
CA GLY A 259 7.29 17.57 11.77
C GLY A 259 7.64 16.10 11.99
N VAL A 260 6.74 15.29 12.57
CA VAL A 260 7.02 13.86 12.81
C VAL A 260 6.93 13.03 11.53
N LEU A 261 6.08 13.44 10.58
CA LEU A 261 5.86 12.68 9.35
C LEU A 261 7.02 12.83 8.35
N PRO A 262 7.30 11.80 7.54
CA PRO A 262 8.18 11.91 6.38
C PRO A 262 7.59 12.96 5.43
N VAL A 263 8.47 13.70 4.75
CA VAL A 263 8.08 14.85 3.91
C VAL A 263 7.02 14.47 2.87
N ALA A 264 7.18 13.30 2.24
CA ALA A 264 6.22 12.76 1.29
C ALA A 264 4.80 12.63 1.88
N ASP A 265 4.66 11.91 2.99
CA ASP A 265 3.36 11.73 3.65
C ASP A 265 2.77 13.08 4.05
N ALA A 266 3.58 13.97 4.63
CA ALA A 266 3.13 15.31 5.02
C ALA A 266 2.56 16.10 3.84
N GLN A 267 3.23 16.08 2.69
CA GLN A 267 2.79 16.76 1.47
C GLN A 267 1.47 16.21 0.94
N LEU A 268 1.29 14.88 0.91
CA LEU A 268 0.04 14.29 0.47
C LEU A 268 -1.11 14.57 1.45
N ILE A 269 -0.87 14.48 2.76
CA ILE A 269 -1.88 14.81 3.77
C ILE A 269 -2.31 16.27 3.65
N ASP A 270 -1.37 17.20 3.43
CA ASP A 270 -1.68 18.61 3.21
C ASP A 270 -2.49 18.83 1.91
N ALA A 271 -2.17 18.11 0.83
CA ALA A 271 -2.93 18.18 -0.42
C ALA A 271 -4.37 17.65 -0.26
N LEU A 272 -4.55 16.53 0.45
CA LEU A 272 -5.88 16.00 0.77
C LEU A 272 -6.69 16.99 1.61
N LYS A 273 -6.07 17.66 2.59
CA LYS A 273 -6.69 18.73 3.37
C LYS A 273 -7.15 19.88 2.49
N GLN A 274 -6.30 20.37 1.61
CA GLN A 274 -6.64 21.45 0.67
C GLN A 274 -7.83 21.05 -0.20
N TYR A 275 -7.82 19.85 -0.77
CA TYR A 275 -8.92 19.34 -1.59
C TYR A 275 -10.24 19.30 -0.80
N VAL A 276 -10.24 18.67 0.38
CA VAL A 276 -11.45 18.53 1.20
C VAL A 276 -12.03 19.88 1.63
N SER A 277 -11.17 20.88 1.86
CA SER A 277 -11.62 22.22 2.29
C SER A 277 -12.08 23.12 1.14
N GLY A 278 -11.49 23.00 -0.06
CA GLY A 278 -11.57 24.03 -1.09
C GLY A 278 -12.00 23.57 -2.48
N ALA A 279 -12.19 22.27 -2.71
CA ALA A 279 -12.52 21.77 -4.05
C ALA A 279 -13.93 22.16 -4.54
N SER A 280 -14.84 22.51 -3.62
CA SER A 280 -16.25 22.84 -3.94
C SER A 280 -16.57 24.29 -3.63
N ASN A 281 -17.37 24.91 -4.50
CA ASN A 281 -17.95 26.24 -4.22
C ASN A 281 -19.02 26.21 -3.11
N ALA A 282 -19.50 25.02 -2.73
CA ALA A 282 -20.50 24.83 -1.69
C ALA A 282 -19.90 24.58 -0.29
N GLY A 283 -18.59 24.82 -0.12
CA GLY A 283 -17.87 24.63 1.14
C GLY A 283 -17.21 23.25 1.28
N PRO A 284 -16.71 22.91 2.48
CA PRO A 284 -15.98 21.66 2.70
C PRO A 284 -16.80 20.41 2.39
N LEU A 285 -16.10 19.37 1.95
CA LEU A 285 -16.74 18.11 1.57
C LEU A 285 -17.30 17.37 2.78
N THR A 286 -18.22 16.45 2.50
CA THR A 286 -18.71 15.44 3.45
C THR A 286 -18.29 14.06 2.95
N MET A 287 -17.77 13.24 3.85
CA MET A 287 -17.56 11.82 3.57
C MET A 287 -18.85 11.05 3.85
N TRP A 288 -19.33 10.27 2.89
CA TRP A 288 -20.50 9.41 3.04
C TRP A 288 -20.09 7.94 3.04
N VAL A 289 -20.33 7.26 4.14
CA VAL A 289 -19.90 5.87 4.34
C VAL A 289 -21.11 4.93 4.30
N PRO A 290 -21.09 3.89 3.43
CA PRO A 290 -22.13 2.86 3.41
C PRO A 290 -22.30 2.20 4.77
N GLN A 291 -23.55 2.04 5.20
CA GLN A 291 -23.90 1.35 6.43
C GLN A 291 -24.14 -0.12 6.11
N ILE A 292 -23.15 -0.96 6.42
CA ILE A 292 -23.12 -2.37 6.05
C ILE A 292 -23.08 -3.28 7.27
N ALA A 293 -23.86 -4.35 7.24
CA ALA A 293 -23.87 -5.38 8.28
C ALA A 293 -23.51 -6.74 7.65
N TRP A 294 -22.51 -7.42 8.20
CA TRP A 294 -22.11 -8.73 7.69
C TRP A 294 -23.22 -9.77 7.91
N GLN A 295 -23.46 -10.60 6.90
CA GLN A 295 -24.38 -11.74 6.98
C GLN A 295 -23.59 -13.00 7.32
N ALA A 296 -23.75 -13.46 8.57
CA ALA A 296 -23.05 -14.63 9.08
C ALA A 296 -23.27 -15.87 8.18
N GLY A 297 -22.22 -16.67 8.02
CA GLY A 297 -22.25 -17.91 7.23
C GLY A 297 -22.08 -17.73 5.72
N SER A 298 -21.69 -16.53 5.26
CA SER A 298 -21.34 -16.25 3.87
C SER A 298 -19.82 -16.26 3.63
N ASP A 299 -19.38 -16.89 2.54
CA ASP A 299 -17.99 -16.86 2.05
C ASP A 299 -17.96 -16.83 0.51
N PRO A 300 -17.40 -15.78 -0.13
CA PRO A 300 -16.90 -14.54 0.47
C PRO A 300 -17.99 -13.79 1.25
N ALA A 301 -17.60 -12.89 2.17
CA ALA A 301 -18.56 -12.13 2.98
C ALA A 301 -19.63 -11.43 2.14
N VAL A 302 -20.90 -11.60 2.53
CA VAL A 302 -22.04 -10.83 2.02
C VAL A 302 -22.45 -9.80 3.07
N PHE A 303 -22.77 -8.59 2.64
CA PHE A 303 -23.20 -7.51 3.54
C PHE A 303 -24.60 -6.99 3.23
N ALA A 304 -25.43 -6.78 4.25
CA ALA A 304 -26.65 -5.99 4.12
C ALA A 304 -26.30 -4.50 4.13
N LEU A 305 -26.55 -3.80 3.02
CA LEU A 305 -26.39 -2.35 2.87
C LEU A 305 -27.72 -1.66 3.10
N THR A 306 -27.85 -0.91 4.20
CA THR A 306 -29.11 -0.27 4.59
C THR A 306 -29.19 1.21 4.22
N GLY A 307 -28.06 1.84 3.90
CA GLY A 307 -28.01 3.26 3.58
C GLY A 307 -26.60 3.82 3.70
N TYR A 308 -26.52 5.13 3.94
CA TYR A 308 -25.27 5.86 4.10
C TYR A 308 -25.32 6.74 5.33
N ARG A 309 -24.17 6.92 5.97
CA ARG A 309 -23.98 7.87 7.07
C ARG A 309 -23.07 9.00 6.62
N ALA A 310 -23.46 10.23 6.93
CA ALA A 310 -22.64 11.41 6.72
C ALA A 310 -21.57 11.53 7.82
N PHE A 311 -20.35 11.88 7.39
CA PHE A 311 -19.21 12.23 8.21
C PHE A 311 -18.73 13.61 7.73
N PRO A 312 -19.25 14.71 8.28
CA PRO A 312 -18.80 16.04 7.93
C PRO A 312 -17.38 16.26 8.45
N PHE A 313 -16.50 16.80 7.60
CA PHE A 313 -15.11 17.05 7.97
C PHE A 313 -14.95 18.26 8.88
N VAL A 314 -15.87 19.21 8.80
CA VAL A 314 -15.93 20.38 9.68
C VAL A 314 -17.25 20.40 10.44
N ASP A 315 -17.22 20.93 11.65
CA ASP A 315 -18.43 21.24 12.42
C ASP A 315 -19.13 22.51 11.92
N ALA A 316 -20.23 22.89 12.56
CA ALA A 316 -21.00 24.09 12.20
C ALA A 316 -20.22 25.41 12.43
N GLN A 317 -19.13 25.36 13.18
CA GLN A 317 -18.24 26.49 13.48
C GLN A 317 -17.02 26.51 12.54
N GLY A 318 -16.88 25.53 11.64
CA GLY A 318 -15.76 25.41 10.71
C GLY A 318 -14.53 24.73 11.30
N ASN A 319 -14.60 24.17 12.51
CA ASN A 319 -13.49 23.41 13.10
C ASN A 319 -13.46 22.00 12.54
N TRP A 320 -12.25 21.45 12.36
CA TRP A 320 -12.08 20.07 11.93
C TRP A 320 -12.67 19.07 12.93
N ASN A 321 -13.50 18.15 12.43
CA ASN A 321 -14.00 17.02 13.20
C ASN A 321 -12.94 15.91 13.25
N THR A 322 -12.24 15.80 14.38
CA THR A 322 -11.19 14.78 14.61
C THR A 322 -11.68 13.35 14.35
N GLY A 323 -12.92 13.04 14.71
CA GLY A 323 -13.51 11.71 14.50
C GLY A 323 -13.68 11.40 13.02
N THR A 324 -14.16 12.36 12.23
CA THR A 324 -14.25 12.22 10.77
C THR A 324 -12.87 12.09 10.12
N LEU A 325 -11.89 12.90 10.56
CA LEU A 325 -10.51 12.81 10.06
C LEU A 325 -9.91 11.42 10.31
N SER A 326 -10.05 10.93 11.55
CA SER A 326 -9.60 9.59 11.91
C SER A 326 -10.29 8.51 11.09
N ALA A 327 -11.62 8.59 10.89
CA ALA A 327 -12.35 7.64 10.06
C ALA A 327 -11.88 7.66 8.60
N PHE A 328 -11.76 8.84 7.98
CA PHE A 328 -11.29 8.98 6.60
C PHE A 328 -9.89 8.42 6.41
N LEU A 329 -8.96 8.81 7.27
CA LEU A 329 -7.55 8.39 7.18
C LEU A 329 -7.36 6.90 7.53
N THR A 330 -8.18 6.34 8.43
CA THR A 330 -8.21 4.89 8.70
C THR A 330 -8.70 4.11 7.48
N LEU A 331 -9.83 4.54 6.89
CA LEU A 331 -10.41 3.90 5.72
C LEU A 331 -9.49 4.01 4.50
N LEU A 332 -8.80 5.15 4.33
CA LEU A 332 -7.76 5.32 3.33
C LEU A 332 -6.56 4.40 3.60
N ALA A 333 -6.03 4.39 4.83
CA ALA A 333 -4.89 3.55 5.23
C ALA A 333 -5.13 2.06 4.99
N ALA A 334 -6.39 1.61 5.10
CA ALA A 334 -6.82 0.24 4.87
C ALA A 334 -7.18 -0.08 3.41
N GLY A 335 -7.14 0.90 2.51
CA GLY A 335 -7.38 0.71 1.08
C GLY A 335 -8.84 0.73 0.67
N SER A 336 -9.69 1.45 1.39
CA SER A 336 -11.09 1.64 0.97
C SER A 336 -11.18 2.37 -0.37
N HIS A 337 -12.15 1.97 -1.18
CA HIS A 337 -12.46 2.65 -2.43
C HIS A 337 -13.26 3.92 -2.17
N ILE A 338 -12.65 5.07 -2.41
CA ILE A 338 -13.26 6.39 -2.18
C ILE A 338 -13.49 7.07 -3.53
N VAL A 339 -14.66 7.66 -3.74
CA VAL A 339 -15.01 8.37 -4.96
C VAL A 339 -15.28 9.83 -4.65
N ALA A 340 -14.48 10.72 -5.22
CA ALA A 340 -14.73 12.16 -5.22
C ALA A 340 -15.73 12.51 -6.33
N ILE A 341 -16.91 12.98 -5.93
CA ILE A 341 -18.01 13.33 -6.84
C ILE A 341 -17.75 14.69 -7.46
N SER A 342 -17.45 14.73 -8.75
CA SER A 342 -17.12 15.94 -9.51
C SER A 342 -17.79 16.03 -10.88
N ALA A 343 -18.43 14.97 -11.36
CA ALA A 343 -19.12 15.01 -12.65
C ALA A 343 -20.34 15.94 -12.56
N THR A 344 -20.52 16.84 -13.54
CA THR A 344 -21.61 17.82 -13.54
C THR A 344 -22.99 17.17 -13.46
N SER A 345 -23.16 15.98 -14.06
CA SER A 345 -24.42 15.22 -13.98
C SER A 345 -24.73 14.63 -12.61
N ASP A 346 -23.72 14.50 -11.73
CA ASP A 346 -23.86 13.96 -10.38
C ASP A 346 -23.97 15.05 -9.31
N LEU A 347 -23.71 16.31 -9.67
CA LEU A 347 -23.71 17.43 -8.74
C LEU A 347 -25.11 18.03 -8.56
N PRO A 348 -25.41 18.57 -7.38
CA PRO A 348 -26.59 19.41 -7.20
C PRO A 348 -26.54 20.64 -8.12
N THR A 349 -27.71 21.14 -8.53
CA THR A 349 -27.82 22.35 -9.37
C THR A 349 -27.08 23.53 -8.74
N GLY A 350 -26.21 24.19 -9.52
CA GLY A 350 -25.45 25.36 -9.09
C GLY A 350 -24.17 25.05 -8.29
N VAL A 351 -23.91 23.78 -7.98
CA VAL A 351 -22.67 23.34 -7.31
C VAL A 351 -21.61 23.04 -8.35
N THR A 352 -20.39 23.53 -8.12
CA THR A 352 -19.20 23.18 -8.89
C THR A 352 -18.19 22.50 -7.99
N MET A 353 -17.47 21.54 -8.55
CA MET A 353 -16.50 20.74 -7.83
C MET A 353 -15.29 20.47 -8.71
N GLN A 354 -14.09 20.74 -8.20
CA GLN A 354 -12.84 20.42 -8.89
C GLN A 354 -12.63 18.91 -8.93
N ALA A 355 -12.39 18.36 -10.13
CA ALA A 355 -12.02 16.95 -10.28
C ALA A 355 -10.69 16.66 -9.54
N PHE A 356 -10.67 15.60 -8.73
CA PHE A 356 -9.49 15.26 -7.92
C PHE A 356 -8.26 14.96 -8.78
N ASP A 357 -8.43 14.29 -9.93
CA ASP A 357 -7.31 13.99 -10.83
C ASP A 357 -6.61 15.25 -11.35
N SER A 358 -7.39 16.29 -11.62
CA SER A 358 -6.95 17.60 -12.12
C SER A 358 -6.33 18.42 -11.00
N PHE A 359 -6.90 18.36 -9.79
CA PHE A 359 -6.31 18.93 -8.58
C PHE A 359 -4.92 18.32 -8.31
N MET A 360 -4.81 16.99 -8.31
CA MET A 360 -3.53 16.30 -8.10
C MET A 360 -2.51 16.64 -9.19
N GLY A 361 -2.95 16.74 -10.45
CA GLY A 361 -2.10 17.19 -11.57
C GLY A 361 -1.55 18.61 -11.39
N ALA A 362 -2.25 19.47 -10.66
CA ALA A 362 -1.83 20.85 -10.35
C ALA A 362 -1.12 20.99 -8.99
N SER A 363 -1.11 19.95 -8.16
CA SER A 363 -0.62 20.00 -6.77
C SER A 363 0.90 20.15 -6.64
N GLY A 364 1.66 19.92 -7.73
CA GLY A 364 3.13 19.84 -7.71
C GLY A 364 3.69 18.55 -7.11
N LEU A 365 2.84 17.64 -6.65
CA LEU A 365 3.25 16.32 -6.17
C LEU A 365 3.75 15.45 -7.33
N THR A 366 4.80 14.68 -7.06
CA THR A 366 5.31 13.70 -8.02
C THR A 366 4.29 12.60 -8.25
N THR A 367 3.96 12.36 -9.52
CA THR A 367 3.01 11.34 -9.94
C THR A 367 3.56 10.54 -11.11
N SER A 368 3.09 9.30 -11.24
CA SER A 368 3.42 8.42 -12.35
C SER A 368 2.14 7.85 -12.95
N THR A 369 2.12 7.71 -14.27
CA THR A 369 0.95 7.15 -14.96
C THR A 369 0.93 5.65 -14.77
N ASP A 370 -0.22 5.14 -14.35
CA ASP A 370 -0.51 3.71 -14.33
C ASP A 370 -1.20 3.34 -15.65
N ILE A 371 -0.55 2.47 -16.41
CA ILE A 371 -1.09 1.98 -17.68
C ILE A 371 -2.13 0.86 -17.49
N GLY A 372 -2.40 0.41 -16.26
CA GLY A 372 -3.34 -0.69 -16.06
C GLY A 372 -3.76 -1.04 -14.63
N ASN A 373 -4.85 -0.44 -14.16
CA ASN A 373 -5.60 -0.90 -12.98
C ASN A 373 -6.94 -1.56 -13.38
N SER A 374 -7.58 -2.23 -12.43
CA SER A 374 -8.84 -2.96 -12.65
C SER A 374 -10.12 -2.16 -12.35
N HIS A 375 -10.00 -0.93 -11.90
CA HIS A 375 -11.15 -0.16 -11.43
C HIS A 375 -12.02 0.30 -12.61
N TYR A 376 -13.34 0.10 -12.51
CA TYR A 376 -14.33 0.52 -13.53
C TYR A 376 -14.11 -0.06 -14.94
N ALA A 377 -13.36 -1.15 -15.05
CA ALA A 377 -13.14 -1.87 -16.30
C ALA A 377 -13.19 -3.38 -16.07
N SER A 378 -13.69 -4.13 -17.05
CA SER A 378 -13.63 -5.60 -17.04
C SER A 378 -12.28 -6.16 -17.48
N VAL A 379 -11.38 -5.29 -17.95
CA VAL A 379 -10.04 -5.64 -18.46
C VAL A 379 -8.98 -4.73 -17.86
N LEU A 380 -8.86 -3.49 -18.37
CA LEU A 380 -7.78 -2.57 -18.03
C LEU A 380 -8.29 -1.13 -18.06
N ASN A 381 -8.12 -0.39 -16.97
CA ASN A 381 -8.33 1.05 -16.88
C ASN A 381 -6.98 1.75 -17.00
N THR A 382 -6.86 2.65 -17.97
CA THR A 382 -5.61 3.34 -18.32
C THR A 382 -5.55 4.76 -17.79
N THR A 383 -6.47 5.16 -16.92
CA THR A 383 -6.58 6.53 -16.38
C THR A 383 -5.94 6.69 -14.99
N GLY A 384 -5.43 5.59 -14.43
CA GLY A 384 -4.83 5.58 -13.10
C GLY A 384 -3.53 6.37 -13.04
N ARG A 385 -3.26 6.95 -11.87
CA ARG A 385 -1.99 7.59 -11.53
C ARG A 385 -1.64 7.27 -10.09
N TYR A 386 -0.38 6.90 -9.87
CA TYR A 386 0.16 6.76 -8.52
C TYR A 386 0.80 8.06 -8.08
N TYR A 387 0.53 8.46 -6.84
CA TYR A 387 1.41 9.35 -6.09
C TYR A 387 2.67 8.58 -5.70
N LEU A 388 3.84 9.16 -6.01
CA LEU A 388 5.17 8.55 -5.88
C LEU A 388 5.31 7.19 -6.56
N SER A 389 5.98 7.10 -7.71
CA SER A 389 6.27 5.80 -8.32
C SER A 389 7.27 5.00 -7.49
N VAL A 390 6.88 3.81 -7.05
CA VAL A 390 7.73 2.81 -6.41
C VAL A 390 7.90 1.67 -7.41
N GLY A 391 8.82 1.85 -8.36
CA GLY A 391 9.02 0.93 -9.50
C GLY A 391 9.71 -0.39 -9.16
N SER A 392 9.76 -0.78 -7.89
CA SER A 392 10.44 -1.99 -7.38
C SER A 392 9.55 -2.72 -6.38
N ASP A 393 9.81 -4.01 -6.16
CA ASP A 393 9.15 -4.82 -5.11
C ASP A 393 9.85 -4.65 -3.74
N PHE A 394 10.43 -3.49 -3.49
CA PHE A 394 11.08 -3.15 -2.23
C PHE A 394 10.82 -1.69 -1.89
N ALA A 395 10.41 -1.41 -0.65
CA ALA A 395 10.16 -0.04 -0.22
C ALA A 395 11.46 0.80 -0.34
N PRO A 396 11.40 2.05 -0.83
CA PRO A 396 12.57 2.90 -0.93
C PRO A 396 13.11 3.28 0.46
N ALA A 397 14.41 3.55 0.54
CA ALA A 397 15.01 4.09 1.77
C ALA A 397 14.38 5.46 2.10
N ASN A 398 14.20 5.73 3.40
CA ASN A 398 13.60 6.98 3.89
C ASN A 398 12.20 7.29 3.35
N CYS A 399 11.46 6.28 2.87
CA CYS A 399 10.14 6.49 2.33
C CYS A 399 9.12 6.93 3.41
N GLY A 400 7.96 7.38 2.94
CA GLY A 400 6.77 7.53 3.78
C GLY A 400 6.01 6.22 3.92
N LEU A 401 4.86 6.27 4.59
CA LEU A 401 3.91 5.17 4.65
C LEU A 401 3.00 5.14 3.41
N ILE A 402 2.78 6.27 2.72
CA ILE A 402 1.81 6.36 1.61
C ILE A 402 2.48 6.06 0.25
N LEU A 403 2.77 4.78 -0.01
CA LEU A 403 3.59 4.33 -1.15
C LEU A 403 2.84 4.02 -2.45
N SER A 404 1.57 3.64 -2.36
CA SER A 404 0.77 3.16 -3.51
C SER A 404 -0.59 3.83 -3.55
N PHE A 405 -0.60 5.14 -3.31
CA PHE A 405 -1.82 5.94 -3.39
C PHE A 405 -2.18 6.14 -4.87
N LEU A 406 -3.22 5.43 -5.29
CA LEU A 406 -3.78 5.44 -6.63
C LEU A 406 -4.97 6.39 -6.67
N TYR A 407 -5.04 7.18 -7.73
CA TYR A 407 -6.26 7.85 -8.12
C TYR A 407 -6.47 7.73 -9.63
N GLY A 408 -7.72 7.74 -10.06
CA GLY A 408 -8.05 7.58 -11.47
C GLY A 408 -9.48 7.98 -11.79
N ARG A 409 -9.78 8.09 -13.07
CA ARG A 409 -11.12 8.46 -13.51
C ARG A 409 -12.03 7.24 -13.38
N THR A 410 -13.28 7.49 -12.98
CA THR A 410 -14.33 6.46 -12.93
C THR A 410 -14.81 6.04 -14.32
N VAL A 411 -14.33 6.69 -15.38
CA VAL A 411 -14.52 6.31 -16.77
C VAL A 411 -13.17 5.98 -17.40
N ASN A 412 -13.12 4.92 -18.20
CA ASN A 412 -11.90 4.51 -18.89
C ASN A 412 -11.66 5.33 -20.15
N ASN A 413 -11.47 6.65 -20.00
CA ASN A 413 -11.22 7.57 -21.10
C ASN A 413 -10.23 8.67 -20.68
N LEU A 414 -9.01 8.60 -21.23
CA LEU A 414 -7.95 9.58 -21.02
C LEU A 414 -8.25 10.96 -21.62
N LEU A 415 -9.17 11.05 -22.58
CA LEU A 415 -9.59 12.31 -23.21
C LEU A 415 -10.81 12.94 -22.53
N ALA A 416 -11.39 12.27 -21.52
CA ALA A 416 -12.51 12.84 -20.77
C ALA A 416 -12.08 14.15 -20.09
N GLY A 417 -12.87 15.22 -20.30
CA GLY A 417 -12.63 16.52 -19.69
C GLY A 417 -13.19 16.61 -18.27
N ALA A 418 -12.66 17.52 -17.45
CA ALA A 418 -13.17 17.77 -16.12
C ALA A 418 -14.70 18.02 -16.14
N GLY A 419 -15.42 17.47 -15.16
CA GLY A 419 -16.90 17.52 -15.11
C GLY A 419 -17.60 16.39 -15.87
N THR A 420 -16.90 15.57 -16.65
CA THR A 420 -17.49 14.40 -17.35
C THR A 420 -17.21 13.07 -16.65
N TYR A 421 -16.56 13.10 -15.49
CA TYR A 421 -16.21 11.94 -14.69
C TYR A 421 -16.07 12.29 -13.21
N ASN A 422 -16.10 11.25 -12.38
CA ASN A 422 -15.69 11.31 -10.99
C ASN A 422 -14.28 10.73 -10.86
N THR A 423 -13.63 10.96 -9.72
CA THR A 423 -12.29 10.40 -9.48
C THR A 423 -12.35 9.41 -8.33
N PHE A 424 -11.84 8.20 -8.53
CA PHE A 424 -11.62 7.28 -7.42
C PHE A 424 -10.25 7.48 -6.81
N ILE A 425 -10.13 7.12 -5.54
CA ILE A 425 -8.95 7.24 -4.70
C ILE A 425 -8.84 5.96 -3.87
N GLN A 426 -7.65 5.38 -3.81
CA GLN A 426 -7.39 4.18 -3.01
C GLN A 426 -5.90 4.09 -2.64
N LEU A 427 -5.59 3.66 -1.42
CA LEU A 427 -4.26 3.17 -1.11
C LEU A 427 -4.20 1.67 -1.42
N GLU A 428 -3.42 1.29 -2.42
CA GLU A 428 -3.28 -0.11 -2.80
C GLU A 428 -2.21 -0.83 -1.99
N GLY A 429 -2.24 -2.16 -2.07
CA GLY A 429 -1.24 -3.04 -1.48
C GLY A 429 0.17 -2.72 -1.96
N TRP A 430 0.29 -2.61 -3.28
CA TRP A 430 1.48 -2.19 -3.99
C TRP A 430 1.11 -1.69 -5.39
N GLN A 431 2.02 -1.01 -6.07
CA GLN A 431 1.79 -0.52 -7.43
C GLN A 431 1.59 -1.66 -8.42
N ALA A 432 0.64 -1.48 -9.34
CA ALA A 432 0.35 -2.41 -10.41
C ALA A 432 1.62 -2.78 -11.21
N GLY A 433 1.72 -4.06 -11.57
CA GLY A 433 2.88 -4.61 -12.28
C GLY A 433 4.00 -5.16 -11.39
N GLY A 434 4.03 -4.85 -10.09
CA GLY A 434 4.98 -5.46 -9.13
C GLY A 434 4.58 -6.87 -8.70
N SER A 435 5.55 -7.69 -8.30
CA SER A 435 5.28 -9.02 -7.70
C SER A 435 4.45 -8.91 -6.42
N ARG A 436 4.66 -7.85 -5.63
CA ARG A 436 3.89 -7.56 -4.41
C ARG A 436 2.41 -7.29 -4.68
N HIS A 437 2.10 -6.59 -5.78
CA HIS A 437 0.72 -6.36 -6.19
C HIS A 437 0.04 -7.69 -6.58
N ASN A 438 0.75 -8.55 -7.31
CA ASN A 438 0.23 -9.86 -7.72
C ASN A 438 0.02 -10.81 -6.53
N ALA A 439 0.83 -10.70 -5.47
CA ALA A 439 0.65 -11.48 -4.25
C ALA A 439 -0.70 -11.16 -3.55
N ASP A 440 -1.10 -9.89 -3.58
CA ASP A 440 -2.37 -9.45 -2.99
C ASP A 440 -3.58 -9.92 -3.78
N TYR A 441 -3.42 -10.10 -5.10
CA TYR A 441 -4.51 -10.48 -5.98
C TYR A 441 -5.13 -11.82 -5.58
N ALA A 442 -4.34 -12.79 -5.11
CA ALA A 442 -4.86 -14.08 -4.65
C ALA A 442 -5.70 -13.97 -3.37
N THR A 443 -5.25 -13.17 -2.39
CA THR A 443 -6.00 -12.88 -1.16
C THR A 443 -7.26 -12.06 -1.48
N TYR A 444 -7.16 -11.11 -2.40
CA TYR A 444 -8.27 -10.34 -2.92
C TYR A 444 -9.32 -11.24 -3.58
N GLN A 445 -8.94 -12.20 -4.42
CA GLN A 445 -9.92 -13.09 -5.06
C GLN A 445 -10.72 -13.94 -4.07
N GLN A 446 -10.12 -14.29 -2.93
CA GLN A 446 -10.79 -15.08 -1.88
C GLN A 446 -11.76 -14.25 -1.05
N THR A 447 -11.39 -13.00 -0.75
CA THR A 447 -12.12 -12.17 0.22
C THR A 447 -12.95 -11.08 -0.44
N LEU A 448 -12.55 -10.65 -1.63
CA LEU A 448 -13.01 -9.50 -2.41
C LEU A 448 -13.04 -8.18 -1.62
N TRP A 449 -12.28 -8.08 -0.53
CA TRP A 449 -12.01 -6.82 0.16
C TRP A 449 -10.88 -6.09 -0.54
N ASN A 450 -10.93 -4.77 -0.61
CA ASN A 450 -9.82 -4.00 -1.15
C ASN A 450 -8.64 -4.04 -0.17
N ILE A 451 -7.43 -4.14 -0.71
CA ILE A 451 -6.22 -4.39 0.06
C ILE A 451 -5.26 -3.21 -0.12
N SER A 452 -4.78 -2.69 1.01
CA SER A 452 -3.65 -1.76 1.11
C SER A 452 -2.43 -2.44 1.72
N THR A 453 -1.30 -1.75 1.77
CA THR A 453 -0.09 -2.26 2.44
C THR A 453 -0.35 -2.62 3.91
N TYR A 454 -1.18 -1.83 4.61
CA TYR A 454 -1.33 -1.92 6.08
C TYR A 454 -2.62 -2.56 6.55
N GLY A 455 -3.59 -2.78 5.66
CA GLY A 455 -4.88 -3.38 6.01
C GLY A 455 -5.73 -3.73 4.81
N ALA A 456 -6.94 -4.22 5.09
CA ALA A 456 -7.96 -4.45 4.08
C ALA A 456 -9.32 -3.88 4.49
N SER A 457 -10.11 -3.50 3.50
CA SER A 457 -11.39 -2.83 3.68
C SER A 457 -12.53 -3.50 2.91
N ALA A 458 -13.69 -3.61 3.57
CA ALA A 458 -14.93 -4.09 2.96
C ALA A 458 -15.49 -3.12 1.91
N TYR A 459 -15.06 -1.86 1.96
CA TYR A 459 -15.57 -0.76 1.13
C TYR A 459 -14.92 -0.78 -0.24
N SER A 460 -15.61 -1.40 -1.21
CA SER A 460 -15.17 -1.58 -2.59
C SER A 460 -16.27 -1.21 -3.56
N GLU A 461 -15.89 -0.62 -4.70
CA GLU A 461 -16.76 -0.40 -5.85
C GLU A 461 -17.40 -1.70 -6.34
N LYS A 462 -16.62 -2.79 -6.41
CA LYS A 462 -17.10 -4.11 -6.88
C LYS A 462 -18.13 -4.72 -5.95
N ARG A 463 -18.27 -4.20 -4.73
CA ARG A 463 -19.25 -4.60 -3.72
C ARG A 463 -20.37 -3.58 -3.54
N ALA A 464 -20.55 -2.60 -4.41
CA ALA A 464 -21.51 -1.52 -4.21
C ALA A 464 -21.34 -0.79 -2.86
N THR A 465 -20.10 -0.69 -2.35
CA THR A 465 -19.78 -0.09 -1.05
C THR A 465 -18.72 0.99 -1.19
N SER A 466 -18.70 1.70 -2.32
CA SER A 466 -17.88 2.89 -2.48
C SER A 466 -18.21 3.93 -1.40
N ILE A 467 -17.17 4.50 -0.81
CA ILE A 467 -17.28 5.70 0.04
C ILE A 467 -17.30 6.92 -0.88
N PHE A 468 -18.08 7.94 -0.55
CA PHE A 468 -18.14 9.16 -1.36
C PHE A 468 -17.54 10.35 -0.62
N LEU A 469 -16.71 11.13 -1.31
CA LEU A 469 -16.41 12.51 -0.94
C LEU A 469 -17.27 13.41 -1.82
N ALA A 470 -18.23 14.10 -1.22
CA ALA A 470 -19.23 14.85 -1.96
C ALA A 470 -19.42 16.26 -1.39
N PRO A 471 -19.79 17.24 -2.23
CA PRO A 471 -20.07 18.59 -1.77
C PRO A 471 -21.39 18.66 -0.99
N ALA A 472 -21.60 19.78 -0.28
CA ALA A 472 -22.85 20.06 0.40
C ALA A 472 -24.05 19.99 -0.58
N GLY A 473 -25.19 19.47 -0.09
CA GLY A 473 -26.40 19.25 -0.89
C GLY A 473 -26.43 17.94 -1.67
N TRP A 474 -25.33 17.17 -1.69
CA TRP A 474 -25.32 15.81 -2.24
C TRP A 474 -25.63 14.79 -1.14
N THR A 475 -26.61 13.92 -1.37
CA THR A 475 -26.99 12.85 -0.43
C THR A 475 -27.15 11.53 -1.19
N PRO A 476 -26.33 10.50 -0.90
CA PRO A 476 -26.42 9.21 -1.57
C PRO A 476 -27.64 8.42 -1.11
N GLN A 477 -28.15 7.57 -2.00
CA GLN A 477 -29.18 6.60 -1.70
C GLN A 477 -28.88 5.24 -2.33
N VAL A 478 -29.49 4.19 -1.79
CA VAL A 478 -29.41 2.82 -2.30
C VAL A 478 -30.46 2.63 -3.39
N TYR A 479 -30.13 1.89 -4.46
CA TYR A 479 -31.05 1.57 -5.55
C TYR A 479 -31.03 0.09 -5.91
N GLN A 480 -32.12 -0.42 -6.49
CA GLN A 480 -32.27 -1.83 -6.82
C GLN A 480 -31.20 -2.38 -7.77
N THR A 481 -30.88 -1.65 -8.83
CA THR A 481 -29.96 -2.10 -9.87
C THR A 481 -28.51 -2.07 -9.38
N THR A 482 -28.00 -0.88 -9.07
CA THR A 482 -26.58 -0.67 -8.73
C THR A 482 -26.27 -1.00 -7.27
N ARG A 483 -27.28 -1.13 -6.39
CA ARG A 483 -27.16 -1.32 -4.93
C ARG A 483 -26.47 -0.19 -4.17
N MET A 484 -25.84 0.73 -4.87
CA MET A 484 -25.27 1.97 -4.36
C MET A 484 -25.82 3.17 -5.12
N MET A 485 -25.48 4.36 -4.64
CA MET A 485 -25.73 5.60 -5.36
C MET A 485 -25.06 5.52 -6.75
N PRO A 486 -25.80 5.69 -7.86
CA PRO A 486 -25.24 5.75 -9.20
C PRO A 486 -24.48 7.06 -9.34
N TYR A 487 -23.37 7.00 -10.03
CA TYR A 487 -22.55 8.13 -10.43
C TYR A 487 -21.91 7.82 -11.77
N VAL A 488 -21.39 8.82 -12.48
CA VAL A 488 -20.67 8.62 -13.73
C VAL A 488 -19.52 7.64 -13.51
N GLY A 489 -19.56 6.51 -14.21
CA GLY A 489 -18.69 5.34 -14.03
C GLY A 489 -19.39 4.11 -13.45
N ALA A 490 -20.46 4.29 -12.69
CA ALA A 490 -21.26 3.24 -12.04
C ALA A 490 -22.73 3.16 -12.48
N TYR A 491 -23.15 3.99 -13.42
CA TYR A 491 -24.47 3.91 -14.05
C TYR A 491 -24.76 2.54 -14.64
N ALA A 492 -26.03 2.16 -14.71
CA ALA A 492 -26.44 0.92 -15.36
C ALA A 492 -26.16 0.99 -16.88
N GLN A 493 -26.02 -0.17 -17.51
CA GLN A 493 -26.00 -0.27 -18.97
C GLN A 493 -27.38 0.05 -19.57
N SER A 494 -27.48 0.22 -20.89
CA SER A 494 -28.71 0.61 -21.60
C SER A 494 -29.92 -0.29 -21.40
N ASN A 495 -29.70 -1.53 -20.98
CA ASN A 495 -30.74 -2.49 -20.63
C ASN A 495 -31.17 -2.41 -19.15
N GLY A 496 -30.71 -1.42 -18.38
CA GLY A 496 -30.99 -1.31 -16.95
C GLY A 496 -30.26 -2.36 -16.08
N SER A 497 -29.23 -3.03 -16.61
CA SER A 497 -28.42 -3.99 -15.87
C SER A 497 -27.22 -3.32 -15.18
N PRO A 498 -26.73 -3.88 -14.05
CA PRO A 498 -25.50 -3.42 -13.41
C PRO A 498 -24.30 -3.48 -14.37
N GLN A 499 -23.29 -2.65 -14.11
CA GLN A 499 -22.00 -2.75 -14.82
C GLN A 499 -21.35 -4.12 -14.56
N GLY A 500 -20.68 -4.68 -15.58
CA GLY A 500 -20.12 -6.03 -15.49
C GLY A 500 -19.02 -6.23 -14.45
N TRP A 501 -18.38 -5.16 -13.99
CA TRP A 501 -17.40 -5.21 -12.88
C TRP A 501 -18.06 -5.22 -11.50
N LEU A 502 -19.35 -4.87 -11.39
CA LEU A 502 -20.06 -4.80 -10.12
C LEU A 502 -20.61 -6.18 -9.75
N ASN A 503 -20.18 -6.73 -8.60
CA ASN A 503 -20.65 -8.01 -8.12
C ASN A 503 -21.87 -7.83 -7.19
N THR A 504 -23.04 -7.96 -7.79
CA THR A 504 -24.33 -7.98 -7.12
C THR A 504 -24.66 -9.34 -6.48
N SER A 505 -23.71 -10.17 -6.05
CA SER A 505 -24.00 -11.27 -5.11
C SER A 505 -23.49 -10.98 -3.70
N LEU A 506 -22.67 -9.94 -3.55
CA LEU A 506 -21.90 -9.69 -2.33
C LEU A 506 -22.51 -8.67 -1.38
N VAL A 507 -23.64 -8.11 -1.77
CA VAL A 507 -24.42 -7.18 -0.95
C VAL A 507 -25.90 -7.55 -1.05
N THR A 508 -26.67 -7.31 -0.01
CA THR A 508 -28.13 -7.28 -0.11
C THR A 508 -28.61 -5.89 0.26
N ILE A 509 -29.76 -5.49 -0.24
CA ILE A 509 -30.38 -4.19 0.04
C ILE A 509 -31.81 -4.39 0.54
N PRO A 510 -32.41 -3.39 1.20
CA PRO A 510 -33.83 -3.42 1.54
C PRO A 510 -34.70 -3.67 0.31
N ALA A 511 -35.78 -4.45 0.47
CA ALA A 511 -36.70 -4.79 -0.61
C ALA A 511 -37.47 -3.57 -1.16
N ASP A 512 -37.60 -2.53 -0.34
CA ASP A 512 -38.23 -1.24 -0.64
C ASP A 512 -37.25 -0.20 -1.20
N ALA A 513 -35.98 -0.56 -1.44
CA ALA A 513 -35.05 0.30 -2.16
C ALA A 513 -35.67 0.71 -3.52
N PRO A 514 -35.56 1.99 -3.92
CA PRO A 514 -36.18 2.47 -5.15
C PRO A 514 -35.56 1.85 -6.40
N ALA A 515 -36.36 1.74 -7.47
CA ALA A 515 -35.86 1.45 -8.80
C ALA A 515 -34.92 2.56 -9.28
N LEU A 516 -33.96 2.19 -10.13
CA LEU A 516 -33.02 3.15 -10.70
C LEU A 516 -33.75 4.15 -11.62
N PRO A 517 -33.63 5.48 -11.39
CA PRO A 517 -34.18 6.48 -12.30
C PRO A 517 -33.64 6.32 -13.73
N SER A 518 -34.51 6.51 -14.73
CA SER A 518 -34.14 6.35 -16.15
C SER A 518 -32.95 7.22 -16.59
N ARG A 519 -32.73 8.36 -15.94
CA ARG A 519 -31.58 9.25 -16.20
C ARG A 519 -30.21 8.60 -15.91
N TYR A 520 -30.17 7.50 -15.16
CA TYR A 520 -28.94 6.77 -14.78
C TYR A 520 -28.77 5.46 -15.55
N VAL A 521 -29.59 5.25 -16.58
CA VAL A 521 -29.45 4.15 -17.53
C VAL A 521 -28.68 4.72 -18.71
N SER A 522 -27.48 4.20 -18.96
CA SER A 522 -26.63 4.67 -20.06
C SER A 522 -27.37 4.50 -21.38
N SER A 523 -27.64 5.57 -22.12
CA SER A 523 -28.33 5.49 -23.42
C SER A 523 -27.53 4.75 -24.48
#